data_AF-A0A8T6WIY8-F1
#
_entry.id   AF-A0A8T6WIY8-F1
#
_cell.length_a   1.000
_cell.length_b   1.000
_cell.length_c   1.000
_cell.angle_alpha   90.00
_cell.angle_beta   90.00
_cell.angle_gamma   90.00
#
_symmetry.space_group_name_H-M   'P 1'
#
loop_
_entity.id
_entity.type
_entity.pdbx_description
1 polymer ?
#
loop_
_entity_poly.entity_id
_entity_poly.type
_entity_poly.pdbx_seq_one_letter_code
_entity_poly.pdbx_strand_id
1 'polypeptide(L)' 'MTNLKKRLDSAISELMIIRDVLDKADGHPPCCFTIGEDGEVGCDTVGPLPKQEFWEECQRCRRQIRSFLEKVGLEDR' A
#
# COMPACT_ATOMS: atom_id res chain seq x y z
N MET A 1 -14.90 10.67 -24.86
CA MET A 1 -13.57 10.02 -24.96
C MET A 1 -12.69 10.55 -23.83
N THR A 2 -12.27 9.71 -22.90
CA THR A 2 -11.29 10.11 -21.88
C THR A 2 -9.92 10.22 -22.51
N ASN A 3 -9.29 11.38 -22.36
CA ASN A 3 -7.94 11.63 -22.86
C ASN A 3 -6.95 10.71 -22.15
N LEU A 4 -6.19 9.91 -22.91
CA LEU A 4 -5.22 8.94 -22.37
C LEU A 4 -4.16 9.63 -21.49
N LYS A 5 -3.73 10.85 -21.86
CA LYS A 5 -2.81 11.64 -21.05
C LYS A 5 -3.41 11.95 -19.68
N LYS A 6 -4.67 12.40 -19.62
CA LYS A 6 -5.35 12.66 -18.34
C LYS A 6 -5.43 11.40 -17.47
N ARG A 7 -5.68 10.23 -18.07
CA ARG A 7 -5.71 8.95 -17.32
C ARG A 7 -4.33 8.60 -16.76
N LEU A 8 -3.27 8.83 -17.53
CA LEU A 8 -1.89 8.62 -17.09
C LEU A 8 -1.51 9.58 -15.96
N ASP A 9 -1.83 10.87 -16.09
CA ASP A 9 -1.55 11.89 -15.07
C ASP A 9 -2.27 11.57 -13.75
N SER A 10 -3.53 11.10 -13.81
CA SER A 10 -4.26 10.63 -12.64
C SER A 10 -3.61 9.40 -12.01
N ALA A 11 -3.24 8.40 -12.80
CA ALA A 11 -2.58 7.20 -12.28
C ALA A 11 -1.24 7.53 -11.60
N ILE A 12 -0.44 8.43 -12.19
CA ILE A 12 0.82 8.91 -11.59
C ILE A 12 0.55 9.61 -10.26
N SER A 13 -0.46 10.47 -10.19
CA SER A 13 -0.81 11.17 -8.94
C SER A 13 -1.21 10.20 -7.83
N GLU A 14 -2.02 9.19 -8.13
CA GLU A 14 -2.39 8.15 -7.16
C GLU A 14 -1.17 7.35 -6.68
N LEU A 15 -0.25 6.99 -7.58
CA LEU A 15 0.99 6.30 -7.21
C LEU A 15 1.89 7.15 -6.31
N MET A 16 1.95 8.47 -6.53
CA MET A 16 2.69 9.39 -5.64
C MET A 16 2.05 9.49 -4.26
N ILE A 17 0.71 9.51 -4.17
CA ILE A 17 -0.02 9.49 -2.90
C ILE A 17 0.28 8.19 -2.14
N ILE A 18 0.23 7.04 -2.82
CA ILE A 18 0.57 5.74 -2.22
C ILE A 18 1.99 5.77 -1.66
N ARG A 19 2.98 6.30 -2.42
CA ARG A 19 4.36 6.44 -1.95
C ARG A 19 4.45 7.24 -0.65
N ASP A 20 3.83 8.42 -0.62
CA ASP A 20 3.82 9.32 0.54
C ASP A 20 3.22 8.65 1.79
N VAL A 21 2.10 7.94 1.63
CA VAL A 21 1.48 7.16 2.71
C VAL A 21 2.42 6.06 3.21
N LEU A 22 3.10 5.35 2.31
CA LEU A 22 4.07 4.31 2.68
C LEU A 22 5.30 4.88 3.40
N ASP A 23 5.73 6.10 3.08
CA ASP A 23 6.87 6.78 3.71
C ASP A 23 6.55 7.28 5.11
N LYS A 24 5.34 7.79 5.32
CA LYS A 24 4.86 8.29 6.62
C LYS A 24 4.38 7.21 7.59
N ALA A 25 4.25 5.97 7.12
CA ALA A 25 3.82 4.86 7.96
C ALA A 25 4.94 4.39 8.92
N ASP A 26 4.92 4.92 10.14
CA ASP A 26 5.83 4.60 11.25
C ASP A 26 5.55 3.23 11.87
N GLY A 27 5.84 2.16 11.13
CA GLY A 27 5.73 0.77 11.60
C GLY A 27 4.30 0.23 11.73
N HIS A 28 3.29 1.07 11.50
CA HIS A 28 1.89 0.72 11.46
C HIS A 28 1.44 0.36 10.03
N PRO A 29 0.40 -0.47 9.87
CA PRO A 29 -0.17 -0.74 8.55
C PRO A 29 -0.58 0.57 7.85
N PRO A 30 -0.07 0.85 6.64
CA PRO A 30 -0.43 2.05 5.86
C PRO A 30 -1.82 1.95 5.22
N CYS A 31 -2.41 0.75 5.22
CA CYS A 31 -3.70 0.45 4.63
C CYS A 31 -4.77 0.22 5.71
N CYS A 32 -6.04 0.31 5.31
CA CYS A 32 -7.16 -0.08 6.17
C CYS A 32 -7.04 -1.56 6.56
N PHE A 33 -7.33 -1.87 7.81
CA PHE A 33 -7.40 -3.24 8.34
C PHE A 33 -8.55 -3.35 9.33
N THR A 34 -9.03 -4.57 9.52
CA THR A 34 -10.07 -4.94 10.48
C THR A 34 -9.48 -5.81 11.57
N ILE A 35 -10.06 -5.73 12.76
CA ILE A 35 -9.74 -6.60 13.90
C ILE A 35 -10.97 -7.47 14.13
N GLY A 36 -10.79 -8.79 14.01
CA GLY A 36 -11.82 -9.79 14.26
C GLY A 36 -12.09 -9.99 15.75
N GLU A 37 -13.17 -10.69 16.08
CA GLU A 37 -13.59 -10.96 17.46
C GLU A 37 -12.54 -11.76 18.26
N ASP A 38 -11.80 -12.64 17.57
CA ASP A 38 -10.74 -13.47 18.15
C ASP A 38 -9.35 -12.77 18.21
N GLY A 39 -9.29 -11.47 17.89
CA GLY A 39 -8.05 -10.68 17.88
C GLY A 39 -7.18 -10.88 16.64
N GLU A 40 -7.67 -11.63 15.65
CA GLU A 40 -7.09 -11.72 14.32
C GLU A 40 -7.19 -10.38 13.58
N VAL A 41 -6.25 -10.11 12.70
CA VAL A 41 -6.18 -8.86 11.92
C VAL A 41 -6.15 -9.21 10.44
N GLY A 42 -6.94 -8.49 9.64
CA GLY A 42 -7.03 -8.67 8.19
C GLY A 42 -7.18 -7.36 7.44
N CYS A 43 -6.97 -7.37 6.13
CA CYS A 43 -7.28 -6.26 5.21
C CYS A 43 -7.88 -6.82 3.91
N ASP A 44 -8.22 -5.94 2.97
CA ASP A 44 -8.83 -6.36 1.69
C ASP A 44 -7.91 -7.24 0.82
N THR A 45 -6.62 -7.30 1.15
CA THR A 45 -5.62 -8.10 0.40
C THR A 45 -5.15 -9.34 1.17
N VAL A 46 -5.03 -9.24 2.49
CA VAL A 46 -4.53 -10.30 3.37
C VAL A 46 -5.66 -10.67 4.32
N GLY A 47 -6.08 -11.94 4.30
CA GLY A 47 -7.15 -12.43 5.17
C GLY A 47 -6.85 -12.25 6.66
N PRO A 48 -7.81 -12.59 7.53
CA PRO A 48 -7.58 -12.56 8.97
C PRO A 48 -6.44 -13.51 9.33
N LEU A 49 -5.46 -12.99 10.06
CA LEU A 49 -4.29 -13.71 10.54
C LEU A 49 -4.05 -13.34 12.01
N PRO A 50 -3.32 -14.18 12.76
CA PRO A 50 -2.74 -13.77 14.03
C PRO A 50 -1.98 -12.46 13.87
N LYS A 51 -2.11 -11.55 14.84
CA LYS A 51 -1.55 -10.19 14.77
C LYS A 51 -0.09 -10.16 14.30
N GLN A 52 0.76 -11.04 14.83
CA GLN A 52 2.16 -11.06 14.44
C GLN A 52 2.35 -11.43 12.96
N GLU A 53 1.67 -12.47 12.49
CA GLU A 53 1.71 -12.93 11.10
C GLU A 53 1.18 -11.86 10.13
N PHE A 54 0.10 -11.17 10.51
CA PHE A 54 -0.43 -10.06 9.73
C PHE A 54 0.59 -8.93 9.56
N TRP A 55 1.34 -8.58 10.61
CA TRP A 55 2.36 -7.54 10.54
C TRP A 55 3.52 -7.93 9.61
N GLU A 56 3.95 -9.19 9.64
CA GLU A 56 4.99 -9.70 8.76
C GLU A 56 4.56 -9.66 7.28
N GLU A 57 3.33 -10.10 6.98
CA GLU A 57 2.75 -10.01 5.64
C GLU A 57 2.50 -8.56 5.20
N CYS A 58 2.09 -7.68 6.12
CA CYS A 58 1.96 -6.25 5.85
C CYS A 58 3.30 -5.62 5.45
N GLN A 59 4.40 -5.94 6.16
CA GLN A 59 5.74 -5.48 5.78
C GLN A 59 6.20 -6.04 4.43
N ARG A 60 5.85 -7.28 4.12
CA ARG A 60 6.11 -7.88 2.81
C ARG A 60 5.37 -7.14 1.70
N CYS A 61 4.07 -6.89 1.87
CA CYS A 61 3.25 -6.12 0.94
C CYS A 61 3.83 -4.71 0.72
N ARG A 62 4.19 -4.00 1.81
CA ARG A 62 4.85 -2.68 1.74
C ARG A 62 6.13 -2.70 0.91
N ARG A 63 6.99 -3.71 1.09
CA ARG A 63 8.22 -3.86 0.28
C ARG A 63 7.92 -4.10 -1.19
N GLN A 64 6.90 -4.88 -1.52
CA GLN A 64 6.51 -5.14 -2.90
C GLN A 64 6.01 -3.88 -3.60
N ILE A 65 5.16 -3.09 -2.92
CA ILE A 65 4.66 -1.82 -3.49
C ILE A 65 5.80 -0.83 -3.68
N ARG A 66 6.73 -0.70 -2.71
CA ARG A 66 7.92 0.16 -2.84
C ARG A 66 8.77 -0.22 -4.05
N SER A 67 9.10 -1.52 -4.19
CA SER A 67 9.88 -2.00 -5.34
C SER A 67 9.18 -1.74 -6.67
N PHE A 68 7.85 -1.79 -6.71
CA PHE A 68 7.09 -1.40 -7.90
C PHE A 68 7.21 0.10 -8.20
N LEU A 69 7.00 0.95 -7.20
CA LEU A 69 7.08 2.41 -7.35
C LEU A 69 8.46 2.88 -7.82
N GLU A 70 9.53 2.27 -7.30
CA GLU A 70 10.92 2.51 -7.74
C GLU A 70 11.10 2.19 -9.23
N LYS A 71 10.56 1.06 -9.71
CA LYS A 71 10.66 0.65 -11.12
C LYS A 71 9.92 1.56 -12.08
N VAL A 72 8.84 2.21 -11.64
CA VAL A 72 8.08 3.16 -12.47
C VAL A 72 8.83 4.49 -12.61
N GLY A 73 9.96 4.68 -11.91
CA GLY A 73 10.78 5.89 -12.02
C GLY A 73 10.09 7.12 -11.43
N LEU A 74 9.18 6.91 -10.48
CA LEU A 74 8.59 7.97 -9.67
C LEU A 74 9.55 8.34 -8.53
N GLU A 75 10.81 8.62 -8.86
CA GLU A 75 11.76 9.27 -7.97
C GLU A 75 11.40 10.77 -7.92
N ASP A 76 11.61 11.42 -6.77
CA ASP A 76 11.33 12.85 -6.61
C ASP A 76 11.94 13.67 -7.76
N ARG A 77 11.05 14.24 -8.59
CA ARG A 77 11.37 15.32 -9.52
C ARG A 77 11.16 16.66 -8.84
#